data_AF-A0A8T9C2A5-F1
#
_entry.id   AF-A0A8T9C2A5-F1
#
_cell.length_a   1.000
_cell.length_b   1.000
_cell.length_c   1.000
_cell.angle_alpha   90.00
_cell.angle_beta   90.00
_cell.angle_gamma   90.00
#
_symmetry.space_group_name_H-M   'P 1'
#
loop_
_entity.id
_entity.type
_entity.pdbx_description
1 polymer ?
#
loop_
_entity_poly.entity_id
_entity_poly.type
_entity_poly.pdbx_seq_one_letter_code
_entity_poly.pdbx_strand_id
1 'polypeptide(L)'
;MADAVKEVPLNSVQVEALVVMKIVKACAASFPTTATGSIVGMDVNGTLQITNSFPFPTADIAASDSHPNDHMAASNIAAAAPRSKANVTYQNEMIKYLREVNVDANNVGWYTSANMGNFINTSLIENQFFYQKEPNERTVALVHDVSRSSQGALSLRAFRLSPSFMVAYKESKFTAENMLKTKLTYKDVLIELPIIVHNSHLLTSFLHQLPSSAPKDELKFPASLADLNANTPDIPLYPNLESLDLSIDPYLERTCDMLLDSIETHYTELNNFQYFQRQLAREQAKITAWKTKRTAENSTRAQQKLAPLPEDEWERLFKLPVEPSRLEGMLNAKQVDQYSRQVDGFTASITSKMFAVKSNLLPESS
;
A
#
# COMPACT_ATOMS: atom_id res chain seq x y z
N MET A 1 35.14 -20.98 5.90
CA MET A 1 34.09 -20.96 4.87
C MET A 1 32.82 -20.57 5.60
N ALA A 2 32.38 -19.32 5.45
CA ALA A 2 31.13 -18.87 6.04
C ALA A 2 30.00 -19.40 5.17
N ASP A 3 29.15 -20.25 5.73
CA ASP A 3 27.93 -20.69 5.07
C ASP A 3 27.12 -19.45 4.69
N ALA A 4 26.92 -19.26 3.40
CA ALA A 4 25.95 -18.32 2.89
C ALA A 4 24.58 -18.81 3.36
N VAL A 5 24.09 -18.24 4.46
CA VAL A 5 22.73 -18.44 4.94
C VAL A 5 21.82 -18.14 3.75
N LYS A 6 21.22 -19.19 3.17
CA LYS A 6 20.18 -19.03 2.16
C LYS A 6 19.09 -18.18 2.80
N GLU A 7 18.97 -16.94 2.38
CA GLU A 7 17.92 -16.06 2.87
C GLU A 7 16.56 -16.66 2.49
N VAL A 8 15.82 -17.11 3.50
CA VAL A 8 14.45 -17.61 3.33
C VAL A 8 13.58 -16.42 2.95
N PRO A 9 12.85 -16.42 1.82
CA PRO A 9 11.98 -15.30 1.48
C PRO A 9 10.91 -15.08 2.55
N LEU A 10 10.48 -13.83 2.73
CA LEU A 10 9.42 -13.51 3.66
C LEU A 10 8.07 -13.98 3.09
N ASN A 11 7.42 -14.91 3.79
CA ASN A 11 6.23 -15.61 3.30
C ASN A 11 4.95 -15.13 3.97
N SER A 12 5.02 -14.69 5.23
CA SER A 12 3.87 -14.29 6.02
C SER A 12 4.25 -13.25 7.07
N VAL A 13 3.24 -12.56 7.58
CA VAL A 13 3.37 -11.61 8.68
C VAL A 13 2.47 -12.08 9.82
N GLN A 14 3.07 -12.37 10.96
CA GLN A 14 2.34 -12.66 12.19
C GLN A 14 2.25 -11.37 13.01
N VAL A 15 1.05 -10.96 13.38
CA VAL A 15 0.81 -9.71 14.12
C VAL A 15 0.18 -10.06 15.47
N GLU A 16 0.79 -9.61 16.55
CA GLU A 16 0.18 -9.72 17.89
C GLU A 16 -1.11 -8.90 17.95
N ALA A 17 -2.17 -9.43 18.57
CA ALA A 17 -3.44 -8.73 18.66
C ALA A 17 -3.35 -7.35 19.35
N LEU A 18 -2.42 -7.18 20.30
CA LEU A 18 -2.15 -5.88 20.91
C LEU A 18 -1.70 -4.84 19.87
N VAL A 19 -0.89 -5.23 18.90
CA VAL A 19 -0.44 -4.36 17.80
C VAL A 19 -1.61 -3.96 16.93
N VAL A 20 -2.47 -4.91 16.58
CA VAL A 20 -3.71 -4.65 15.82
C VAL A 20 -4.55 -3.61 16.56
N MET A 21 -4.79 -3.80 17.86
CA MET A 21 -5.59 -2.86 18.67
C MET A 21 -4.95 -1.46 18.75
N LYS A 22 -3.63 -1.36 18.87
CA LYS A 22 -2.91 -0.08 18.86
C LYS A 22 -3.06 0.64 17.52
N ILE A 23 -2.90 -0.09 16.41
CA ILE A 23 -3.06 0.46 15.05
C ILE A 23 -4.50 0.93 14.85
N VAL A 24 -5.50 0.10 15.14
CA VAL A 24 -6.93 0.47 15.03
C VAL A 24 -7.22 1.72 15.85
N LYS A 25 -6.78 1.77 17.11
CA LYS A 25 -6.98 2.95 17.98
C LYS A 25 -6.32 4.21 17.41
N ALA A 26 -5.08 4.11 16.92
CA ALA A 26 -4.36 5.24 16.35
C ALA A 26 -5.04 5.75 15.07
N CYS A 27 -5.42 4.84 14.17
CA CYS A 27 -6.09 5.18 12.92
C CYS A 27 -7.49 5.76 13.15
N ALA A 28 -8.26 5.23 14.10
CA ALA A 28 -9.57 5.76 14.46
C ALA A 28 -9.47 7.15 15.10
N ALA A 29 -8.48 7.40 15.95
CA ALA A 29 -8.30 8.68 16.62
C ALA A 29 -7.87 9.81 15.67
N SER A 30 -7.13 9.49 14.60
CA SER A 30 -6.71 10.47 13.59
C SER A 30 -7.68 10.62 12.43
N PHE A 31 -8.68 9.73 12.29
CA PHE A 31 -9.63 9.78 11.18
C PHE A 31 -10.37 11.14 11.14
N PRO A 32 -10.50 11.81 9.97
CA PRO A 32 -10.21 11.33 8.61
C PRO A 32 -8.77 11.58 8.11
N THR A 33 -7.89 12.13 8.94
CA THR A 33 -6.48 12.35 8.58
C THR A 33 -5.67 11.05 8.64
N THR A 34 -4.63 10.94 7.81
CA THR A 34 -3.78 9.74 7.77
C THR A 34 -2.99 9.58 9.07
N ALA A 35 -3.23 8.50 9.80
CA ALA A 35 -2.34 8.04 10.86
C ALA A 35 -1.18 7.24 10.28
N THR A 36 0.02 7.43 10.83
CA THR A 36 1.18 6.57 10.54
C THR A 36 1.92 6.21 11.82
N GLY A 37 2.71 5.15 11.78
CA GLY A 37 3.56 4.77 12.90
C GLY A 37 4.56 3.69 12.54
N SER A 38 5.44 3.36 13.48
CA SER A 38 6.43 2.31 13.32
C SER A 38 5.93 1.00 13.92
N ILE A 39 6.34 -0.11 13.30
CA ILE A 39 6.16 -1.46 13.81
C ILE A 39 7.51 -2.07 14.14
N VAL A 40 7.55 -2.84 15.23
CA VAL A 40 8.75 -3.52 15.69
C VAL A 40 8.50 -5.00 15.92
N GLY A 41 9.56 -5.80 15.78
CA GLY A 41 9.51 -7.24 15.96
C GLY A 41 10.72 -7.95 15.35
N MET A 42 10.56 -9.20 14.92
CA MET A 42 11.66 -10.02 14.40
C MET A 42 11.20 -11.01 13.32
N ASP A 43 12.10 -11.33 12.39
CA ASP A 43 11.90 -12.42 11.42
C ASP A 43 12.25 -13.76 12.08
N VAL A 44 11.31 -14.70 12.06
CA VAL A 44 11.50 -16.08 12.50
C VAL A 44 11.23 -17.00 11.32
N ASN A 45 12.30 -17.46 10.65
CA ASN A 45 12.27 -18.43 9.56
C ASN A 45 11.33 -18.06 8.39
N GLY A 46 11.26 -16.78 8.02
CA GLY A 46 10.42 -16.29 6.91
C GLY A 46 9.01 -15.85 7.33
N THR A 47 8.70 -15.90 8.62
CA THR A 47 7.51 -15.27 9.21
C THR A 47 7.94 -14.04 10.00
N LEU A 48 7.49 -12.86 9.57
CA LEU A 48 7.78 -11.61 10.28
C LEU A 48 6.82 -11.47 11.46
N GLN A 49 7.33 -11.62 12.67
CA GLN A 49 6.55 -11.49 13.90
C GLN A 49 6.59 -10.04 14.36
N ILE A 50 5.45 -9.35 14.29
CA ILE A 50 5.27 -7.97 14.74
C ILE A 50 4.70 -8.01 16.15
N THR A 51 5.52 -7.62 17.12
CA THR A 51 5.24 -7.74 18.56
C THR A 51 4.78 -6.43 19.19
N ASN A 52 5.20 -5.29 18.64
CA ASN A 52 4.79 -3.98 19.16
C ASN A 52 4.69 -2.92 18.05
N SER A 53 4.01 -1.82 18.35
CA SER A 53 3.90 -0.65 17.47
C SER A 53 3.74 0.64 18.28
N PHE A 54 4.10 1.76 17.65
CA PHE A 54 3.90 3.09 18.21
C PHE A 54 3.61 4.11 17.10
N PRO A 55 2.70 5.07 17.33
CA PRO A 55 2.36 6.09 16.35
C PRO A 55 3.51 7.08 16.15
N PHE A 56 3.63 7.63 14.95
CA PHE A 56 4.45 8.81 14.73
C PHE A 56 3.69 10.05 15.20
N PRO A 57 4.37 11.03 15.84
CA PRO A 57 3.77 12.33 16.11
C PRO A 57 3.31 12.96 14.79
N THR A 58 2.03 13.36 14.75
CA THR A 58 1.52 14.19 13.66
C THR A 58 2.11 15.59 13.81
N ALA A 59 2.60 16.18 12.72
CA ALA A 59 2.96 17.59 12.73
C ALA A 59 1.72 18.41 13.12
N ASP A 60 1.86 19.38 14.04
CA ASP A 60 0.74 20.23 14.46
C ASP A 60 0.12 20.93 13.25
N ILE A 61 -1.09 20.51 12.87
CA ILE A 61 -1.90 21.14 11.80
C ILE A 61 -2.45 22.51 12.27
N ALA A 62 -2.24 22.89 13.53
CA ALA A 62 -2.73 24.11 14.16
C ALA A 62 -2.12 25.42 13.59
N ALA A 63 -1.30 25.38 12.55
CA ALA A 63 -0.69 26.55 11.92
C ALA A 63 -1.25 26.93 10.54
N SER A 64 -2.23 26.19 9.99
CA SER A 64 -2.89 26.56 8.73
C SER A 64 -4.39 26.82 8.94
N ASP A 65 -4.79 28.03 8.56
CA ASP A 65 -6.13 28.62 8.62
C ASP A 65 -7.19 27.67 8.03
N SER A 66 -8.13 27.23 8.86
CA SER A 66 -9.02 26.09 8.58
C SER A 66 -10.01 26.34 7.44
N HIS A 67 -9.70 25.85 6.25
CA HIS A 67 -10.64 25.66 5.15
C HIS A 67 -11.04 24.17 4.99
N PRO A 68 -12.25 23.84 4.50
CA PRO A 68 -12.71 22.46 4.32
C PRO A 68 -11.83 21.57 3.42
N ASN A 69 -11.01 22.18 2.54
CA ASN A 69 -10.05 21.47 1.68
C ASN A 69 -8.71 21.13 2.38
N ASP A 70 -8.48 21.58 3.62
CA ASP A 70 -7.22 21.33 4.34
C ASP A 70 -7.04 19.88 4.79
N HIS A 71 -8.12 19.09 4.87
CA HIS A 71 -8.02 17.69 5.29
C HIS A 71 -7.15 16.85 4.34
N MET A 72 -7.19 17.10 3.03
CA MET A 72 -6.30 16.41 2.07
C MET A 72 -4.85 16.88 2.20
N ALA A 73 -4.62 18.18 2.39
CA ALA A 73 -3.29 18.73 2.59
C ALA A 73 -2.64 18.18 3.88
N ALA A 74 -3.39 18.20 4.98
CA ALA A 74 -2.98 17.62 6.26
C ALA A 74 -2.70 16.11 6.15
N SER A 75 -3.54 15.38 5.42
CA SER A 75 -3.34 13.95 5.17
C SER A 75 -2.07 13.67 4.36
N ASN A 76 -1.77 14.48 3.35
CA ASN A 76 -0.55 14.35 2.56
C ASN A 76 0.72 14.64 3.38
N ILE A 77 0.67 15.62 4.28
CA ILE A 77 1.77 15.92 5.20
C ILE A 77 1.97 14.75 6.17
N ALA A 78 0.89 14.23 6.74
CA ALA A 78 0.93 13.09 7.65
C ALA A 78 1.40 11.80 6.95
N ALA A 79 1.07 11.60 5.67
CA ALA A 79 1.55 10.47 4.88
C ALA A 79 3.07 10.50 4.65
N ALA A 80 3.71 11.68 4.66
CA ALA A 80 5.17 11.80 4.55
C ALA A 80 5.91 11.61 5.90
N ALA A 81 5.18 11.45 7.00
CA ALA A 81 5.74 11.32 8.34
C ALA A 81 6.76 10.17 8.49
N PRO A 82 6.57 8.96 7.92
CA PRO A 82 7.49 7.83 8.14
C PRO A 82 8.92 8.05 7.64
N ARG A 83 9.12 8.93 6.66
CA ARG A 83 10.42 9.28 6.07
C ARG A 83 10.95 10.65 6.52
N SER A 84 10.24 11.33 7.42
CA SER A 84 10.65 12.64 7.92
C SER A 84 11.84 12.51 8.87
N LYS A 85 12.80 13.45 8.82
CA LYS A 85 14.00 13.39 9.67
C LYS A 85 13.65 13.41 11.16
N ALA A 86 12.66 14.22 11.56
CA ALA A 86 12.21 14.29 12.94
C ALA A 86 11.66 12.95 13.43
N ASN A 87 10.87 12.26 12.60
CA ASN A 87 10.31 10.96 12.96
C ASN A 87 11.33 9.84 12.93
N VAL A 88 12.36 9.91 12.09
CA VAL A 88 13.50 8.98 12.15
C VAL A 88 14.23 9.11 13.49
N THR A 89 14.48 10.33 13.96
CA THR A 89 15.07 10.55 15.30
C THR A 89 14.16 10.03 16.41
N TYR A 90 12.88 10.39 16.38
CA TYR A 90 11.88 9.90 17.33
C TYR A 90 11.78 8.37 17.36
N GLN A 91 11.79 7.74 16.18
CA GLN A 91 11.75 6.28 16.05
C GLN A 91 12.95 5.63 16.75
N ASN A 92 14.16 6.17 16.52
CA ASN A 92 15.38 5.64 17.13
C ASN A 92 15.36 5.79 18.67
N GLU A 93 14.86 6.91 19.18
CA GLU A 93 14.70 7.12 20.62
C GLU A 93 13.65 6.18 21.22
N MET A 94 12.50 6.01 20.56
CA MET A 94 11.45 5.11 21.01
C MET A 94 11.91 3.64 21.02
N ILE A 95 12.67 3.23 20.00
CA ILE A 95 13.30 1.91 19.95
C ILE A 95 14.24 1.72 21.14
N LYS A 96 15.03 2.74 21.52
CA LYS A 96 15.88 2.68 22.70
C LYS A 96 15.07 2.49 23.98
N TYR A 97 13.99 3.23 24.17
CA TYR A 97 13.12 3.08 25.35
C TYR A 97 12.44 1.71 25.41
N LEU A 98 12.01 1.17 24.26
CA LEU A 98 11.45 -0.18 24.19
C LEU A 98 12.48 -1.25 24.58
N ARG A 99 13.75 -1.08 24.21
CA ARG A 99 14.84 -1.98 24.66
C ARG A 99 15.07 -1.88 26.16
N GLU A 100 14.95 -0.70 26.76
CA GLU A 100 15.10 -0.50 28.22
C GLU A 100 14.03 -1.26 29.02
N VAL A 101 12.82 -1.44 28.46
CA VAL A 101 11.73 -2.24 29.05
C VAL A 101 11.73 -3.70 28.60
N ASN A 102 12.84 -4.18 28.01
CA ASN A 102 13.01 -5.55 27.52
C ASN A 102 11.97 -6.00 26.46
N VAL A 103 11.50 -5.07 25.63
CA VAL A 103 10.69 -5.39 24.45
C VAL A 103 11.63 -5.59 23.25
N ASP A 104 11.35 -6.62 22.44
CA ASP A 104 11.99 -6.76 21.14
C ASP A 104 11.62 -5.58 20.23
N ALA A 105 12.61 -4.77 19.89
CA ALA A 105 12.44 -3.47 19.26
C ALA A 105 13.27 -3.33 17.98
N ASN A 106 13.38 -4.38 17.16
CA ASN A 106 13.93 -4.19 15.81
C ASN A 106 12.88 -3.54 14.92
N ASN A 107 13.29 -2.53 14.15
CA ASN A 107 12.42 -1.91 13.17
C ASN A 107 12.13 -2.91 12.06
N VAL A 108 10.85 -3.24 11.86
CA VAL A 108 10.41 -4.17 10.80
C VAL A 108 9.44 -3.51 9.83
N GLY A 109 9.35 -2.18 9.87
CA GLY A 109 8.57 -1.37 8.93
C GLY A 109 7.68 -0.34 9.60
N TRP A 110 6.53 -0.11 8.97
CA TRP A 110 5.61 0.94 9.37
C TRP A 110 4.16 0.56 9.10
N TYR A 111 3.23 1.34 9.65
CA TYR A 111 1.81 1.23 9.34
C TYR A 111 1.22 2.56 8.89
N THR A 112 0.12 2.50 8.15
CA THR A 112 -0.66 3.67 7.74
C THR A 112 -2.16 3.35 7.72
N SER A 113 -2.98 4.36 8.02
CA SER A 113 -4.42 4.28 7.80
C SER A 113 -4.75 4.54 6.32
N ALA A 114 -5.73 3.80 5.81
CA ALA A 114 -6.39 4.10 4.55
C ALA A 114 -7.84 4.52 4.82
N ASN A 115 -8.40 5.31 3.91
CA ASN A 115 -9.83 5.62 3.87
C ASN A 115 -10.39 5.08 2.56
N MET A 116 -11.37 4.17 2.64
CA MET A 116 -12.07 3.64 1.46
C MET A 116 -11.11 3.05 0.41
N GLY A 117 -10.04 2.37 0.83
CA GLY A 117 -9.05 1.82 -0.09
C GLY A 117 -8.10 2.81 -0.75
N ASN A 118 -8.15 4.10 -0.45
CA ASN A 118 -7.21 5.09 -0.96
C ASN A 118 -5.89 5.05 -0.18
N PHE A 119 -4.94 4.27 -0.67
CA PHE A 119 -3.59 4.19 -0.08
C PHE A 119 -2.48 3.96 -1.11
N ILE A 120 -2.82 3.64 -2.36
CA ILE A 120 -1.84 3.33 -3.41
C ILE A 120 -1.43 4.64 -4.08
N ASN A 121 -0.49 5.34 -3.45
CA ASN A 121 0.00 6.63 -3.89
C ASN A 121 1.53 6.71 -3.82
N THR A 122 2.11 7.77 -4.37
CA THR A 122 3.56 7.98 -4.40
C THR A 122 4.17 8.06 -3.01
N SER A 123 3.47 8.62 -2.02
CA SER A 123 3.93 8.67 -0.62
C SER A 123 4.11 7.26 -0.02
N LEU A 124 3.19 6.33 -0.26
CA LEU A 124 3.31 4.93 0.18
C LEU A 124 4.55 4.27 -0.44
N ILE A 125 4.77 4.47 -1.74
CA ILE A 125 5.93 3.92 -2.46
C ILE A 125 7.23 4.50 -1.93
N GLU A 126 7.31 5.82 -1.75
CA GLU A 126 8.48 6.51 -1.20
C GLU A 126 8.82 6.02 0.20
N ASN A 127 7.81 5.90 1.08
CA ASN A 127 7.99 5.39 2.42
C ASN A 127 8.46 3.93 2.38
N GLN A 128 7.77 3.06 1.64
CA GLN A 128 8.17 1.66 1.58
C GLN A 128 9.55 1.48 0.96
N PHE A 129 9.92 2.26 -0.06
CA PHE A 129 11.27 2.28 -0.61
C PHE A 129 12.29 2.76 0.44
N PHE A 130 11.99 3.80 1.21
CA PHE A 130 12.86 4.28 2.29
C PHE A 130 13.18 3.20 3.33
N TYR A 131 12.19 2.38 3.70
CA TYR A 131 12.35 1.26 4.62
C TYR A 131 12.96 0.01 3.94
N GLN A 132 12.79 -0.20 2.63
CA GLN A 132 13.22 -1.43 1.95
C GLN A 132 14.52 -1.27 1.14
N LYS A 133 15.14 -0.07 1.13
CA LYS A 133 16.34 0.22 0.32
C LYS A 133 17.60 -0.54 0.77
N GLU A 134 17.69 -0.89 2.06
CA GLU A 134 18.87 -1.54 2.62
C GLU A 134 18.92 -3.02 2.21
N PRO A 135 20.11 -3.56 1.90
CA PRO A 135 20.25 -4.97 1.54
C PRO A 135 19.84 -5.86 2.73
N ASN A 136 19.11 -6.93 2.43
CA ASN A 136 18.64 -7.95 3.39
C ASN A 136 17.57 -7.48 4.40
N GLU A 137 16.96 -6.31 4.15
CA GLU A 137 15.97 -5.74 5.05
C GLU A 137 14.62 -6.47 5.02
N ARG A 138 14.01 -6.66 6.21
CA ARG A 138 12.77 -7.42 6.41
C ARG A 138 11.62 -6.50 6.78
N THR A 139 11.39 -5.49 5.93
CA THR A 139 10.34 -4.50 6.13
C THR A 139 9.03 -4.83 5.43
N VAL A 140 7.93 -4.47 6.08
CA VAL A 140 6.56 -4.51 5.55
C VAL A 140 5.81 -3.21 5.88
N ALA A 141 4.86 -2.85 5.03
CA ALA A 141 3.88 -1.80 5.30
C ALA A 141 2.54 -2.43 5.69
N LEU A 142 2.06 -2.14 6.90
CA LEU A 142 0.69 -2.50 7.29
C LEU A 142 -0.28 -1.38 6.92
N VAL A 143 -1.33 -1.72 6.20
CA VAL A 143 -2.38 -0.78 5.81
C VAL A 143 -3.67 -1.18 6.51
N HIS A 144 -4.17 -0.30 7.37
CA HIS A 144 -5.47 -0.48 8.03
C HIS A 144 -6.51 0.44 7.42
N ASP A 145 -7.56 -0.14 6.83
CA ASP A 145 -8.67 0.65 6.26
C ASP A 145 -9.74 0.85 7.33
N VAL A 146 -9.83 2.08 7.84
CA VAL A 146 -10.75 2.44 8.93
C VAL A 146 -12.19 2.26 8.48
N SER A 147 -12.50 2.75 7.29
CA SER A 147 -13.85 2.85 6.76
C SER A 147 -14.39 1.51 6.27
N ARG A 148 -13.52 0.61 5.81
CA ARG A 148 -13.90 -0.78 5.57
C ARG A 148 -14.07 -1.56 6.88
N SER A 149 -13.23 -1.28 7.87
CA SER A 149 -13.30 -1.98 9.16
C SER A 149 -14.57 -1.63 9.96
N SER A 150 -15.09 -0.41 9.79
CA SER A 150 -16.38 -0.02 10.38
C SER A 150 -17.59 -0.75 9.78
N GLN A 151 -17.43 -1.47 8.65
CA GLN A 151 -18.47 -2.31 8.05
C GLN A 151 -18.52 -3.74 8.65
N GLY A 152 -17.73 -3.99 9.70
CA GLY A 152 -17.79 -5.18 10.54
C GLY A 152 -16.61 -6.15 10.40
N ALA A 153 -15.90 -6.16 9.27
CA ALA A 153 -14.74 -7.02 9.06
C ALA A 153 -13.43 -6.22 9.16
N LEU A 154 -12.50 -6.64 10.02
CA LEU A 154 -11.18 -6.02 10.14
C LEU A 154 -10.46 -6.00 8.79
N SER A 155 -10.16 -4.81 8.29
CA SER A 155 -9.35 -4.61 7.10
C SER A 155 -7.94 -4.20 7.50
N LEU A 156 -7.06 -5.19 7.59
CA LEU A 156 -5.63 -5.02 7.79
C LEU A 156 -4.90 -5.82 6.72
N ARG A 157 -3.98 -5.20 5.98
CA ARG A 157 -3.25 -5.83 4.88
C ARG A 157 -1.77 -5.51 5.00
N ALA A 158 -0.92 -6.47 4.63
CA ALA A 158 0.52 -6.32 4.69
C ALA A 158 1.07 -6.29 3.26
N PHE A 159 1.84 -5.25 2.95
CA PHE A 159 2.44 -5.07 1.64
C PHE A 159 3.95 -4.90 1.70
N ARG A 160 4.59 -5.29 0.61
CA ARG A 160 6.00 -5.05 0.35
C ARG A 160 6.19 -4.66 -1.12
N LEU A 161 7.20 -3.86 -1.45
CA LEU A 161 7.53 -3.59 -2.85
C LEU A 161 8.19 -4.82 -3.47
N SER A 162 7.86 -5.12 -4.72
CA SER A 162 8.52 -6.20 -5.43
C SER A 162 10.00 -5.88 -5.67
N PRO A 163 10.89 -6.90 -5.70
CA PRO A 163 12.31 -6.67 -5.98
C PRO A 163 12.55 -6.02 -7.35
N SER A 164 11.76 -6.36 -8.36
CA SER A 164 11.84 -5.78 -9.70
C SER A 164 11.47 -4.30 -9.70
N PHE A 165 10.41 -3.92 -8.97
CA PHE A 165 10.00 -2.54 -8.82
C PHE A 165 11.03 -1.72 -8.02
N MET A 166 11.64 -2.30 -6.96
CA MET A 166 12.68 -1.64 -6.18
C MET A 166 13.90 -1.23 -7.03
N VAL A 167 14.33 -2.10 -7.96
CA VAL A 167 15.44 -1.80 -8.89
C VAL A 167 15.04 -0.68 -9.85
N ALA A 168 13.85 -0.76 -10.45
CA ALA A 168 13.36 0.27 -11.37
C ALA A 168 13.19 1.64 -10.69
N TYR A 169 12.69 1.65 -9.45
CA TYR A 169 12.51 2.86 -8.66
C TYR A 169 13.86 3.49 -8.26
N LYS A 170 14.86 2.69 -7.92
CA LYS A 170 16.23 3.17 -7.62
C LYS A 170 16.88 3.86 -8.82
N GLU A 171 16.59 3.41 -10.04
CA GLU A 171 17.11 4.02 -11.26
C GLU A 171 16.31 5.24 -11.75
N SER A 172 15.15 5.53 -11.14
CA SER A 172 14.21 6.60 -11.57
C SER A 172 13.83 6.52 -13.05
N LYS A 173 13.77 5.31 -13.61
CA LYS A 173 13.67 5.04 -15.06
C LYS A 173 12.28 4.52 -15.47
N PHE A 174 11.23 5.28 -15.16
CA PHE A 174 9.85 4.93 -15.53
C PHE A 174 9.47 5.45 -16.94
N THR A 175 10.26 5.05 -17.94
CA THR A 175 10.01 5.32 -19.36
C THR A 175 9.35 4.12 -20.04
N ALA A 176 8.64 4.35 -21.16
CA ALA A 176 7.97 3.29 -21.91
C ALA A 176 8.93 2.16 -22.32
N GLU A 177 10.14 2.51 -22.76
CA GLU A 177 11.15 1.52 -23.15
C GLU A 177 11.59 0.62 -22.00
N ASN A 178 11.81 1.20 -20.82
CA ASN A 178 12.28 0.45 -19.66
C ASN A 178 11.16 -0.40 -19.07
N MET A 179 9.91 0.08 -19.08
CA MET A 179 8.75 -0.73 -18.70
C MET A 179 8.55 -1.93 -19.64
N LEU A 180 8.73 -1.74 -20.96
CA LEU A 180 8.65 -2.84 -21.93
C LEU A 180 9.76 -3.87 -21.73
N LYS A 181 11.00 -3.43 -21.46
CA LYS A 181 12.15 -4.32 -21.20
C LYS A 181 11.99 -5.11 -19.90
N THR A 182 11.53 -4.45 -18.83
CA THR A 182 11.36 -5.06 -17.50
C THR A 182 10.05 -5.82 -17.34
N LYS A 183 9.09 -5.63 -18.26
CA LYS A 183 7.72 -6.17 -18.22
C LYS A 183 6.96 -5.81 -16.93
N LEU A 184 7.34 -4.70 -16.29
CA LEU A 184 6.69 -4.23 -15.06
C LEU A 184 5.27 -3.77 -15.35
N THR A 185 4.31 -4.40 -14.68
CA THR A 185 2.89 -4.06 -14.76
C THR A 185 2.41 -3.52 -13.40
N TYR A 186 1.26 -2.83 -13.39
CA TYR A 186 0.62 -2.33 -12.16
C TYR A 186 0.40 -3.42 -11.08
N LYS A 187 0.25 -4.69 -11.49
CA LYS A 187 0.08 -5.84 -10.60
C LYS A 187 1.35 -6.19 -9.82
N ASP A 188 2.51 -5.90 -10.38
CA ASP A 188 3.81 -6.32 -9.83
C ASP A 188 4.43 -5.25 -8.92
N VAL A 189 3.73 -4.15 -8.65
CA VAL A 189 4.25 -3.07 -7.80
C VAL A 189 4.31 -3.51 -6.34
N LEU A 190 3.21 -4.06 -5.82
CA LEU A 190 3.04 -4.47 -4.42
C LEU A 190 2.83 -5.98 -4.34
N ILE A 191 3.62 -6.62 -3.47
CA ILE A 191 3.42 -8.00 -3.05
C ILE A 191 2.64 -7.96 -1.73
N GLU A 192 1.48 -8.62 -1.72
CA GLU A 192 0.67 -8.79 -0.52
C GLU A 192 1.13 -10.04 0.25
N LEU A 193 1.34 -9.90 1.56
CA LEU A 193 1.72 -10.99 2.44
C LEU A 193 0.53 -11.37 3.33
N PRO A 194 0.27 -12.68 3.54
CA PRO A 194 -0.79 -13.14 4.42
C PRO A 194 -0.51 -12.69 5.86
N ILE A 195 -1.54 -12.13 6.50
CA ILE A 195 -1.51 -11.74 7.90
C ILE A 195 -2.11 -12.86 8.76
N ILE A 196 -1.40 -13.22 9.82
CA ILE A 196 -1.86 -14.14 10.86
C ILE A 196 -1.92 -13.37 12.16
N VAL A 197 -3.11 -13.23 12.76
CA VAL A 197 -3.26 -12.62 14.09
C VAL A 197 -2.95 -13.68 15.13
N HIS A 198 -1.98 -13.39 15.99
CA HIS A 198 -1.58 -14.29 17.07
C HIS A 198 -1.96 -13.70 18.44
N ASN A 199 -2.39 -14.59 19.34
CA ASN A 199 -2.69 -14.29 20.73
C ASN A 199 -1.80 -15.13 21.64
N SER A 200 -1.15 -14.49 22.60
CA SER A 200 -0.49 -15.23 23.69
C SER A 200 -1.50 -15.97 24.57
N HIS A 201 -1.11 -17.08 25.18
CA HIS A 201 -1.98 -17.84 26.09
C HIS A 201 -2.47 -17.01 27.29
N LEU A 202 -1.66 -16.05 27.76
CA LEU A 202 -2.05 -15.13 28.82
C LEU A 202 -3.17 -14.19 28.36
N LEU A 203 -3.07 -13.66 27.13
CA LEU A 203 -4.12 -12.83 26.53
C LEU A 203 -5.40 -13.65 26.33
N THR A 204 -5.29 -14.87 25.82
CA THR A 204 -6.45 -15.78 25.70
C THR A 204 -7.12 -16.02 27.06
N SER A 205 -6.33 -16.29 28.10
CA SER A 205 -6.85 -16.46 29.47
C SER A 205 -7.54 -15.19 29.99
N PHE A 206 -7.00 -14.02 29.69
CA PHE A 206 -7.61 -12.73 30.03
C PHE A 206 -8.94 -12.51 29.29
N LEU A 207 -9.03 -12.87 28.00
CA LEU A 207 -10.30 -12.80 27.26
C LEU A 207 -11.39 -13.70 27.86
N HIS A 208 -11.02 -14.86 28.41
CA HIS A 208 -11.96 -15.74 29.12
C HIS A 208 -12.42 -15.19 30.49
N GLN A 209 -11.78 -14.15 31.03
CA GLN A 209 -12.26 -13.46 32.23
C GLN A 209 -13.33 -12.40 31.92
N LEU A 210 -13.56 -12.09 30.65
CA LEU A 210 -14.63 -11.17 30.27
C LEU A 210 -15.99 -11.77 30.68
N PRO A 211 -16.93 -10.95 31.18
CA PRO A 211 -18.23 -11.45 31.62
C PRO A 211 -18.95 -12.19 30.49
N SER A 212 -19.07 -13.51 30.60
CA SER A 212 -19.83 -14.36 29.68
C SER A 212 -20.91 -15.11 30.45
N SER A 213 -21.96 -15.56 29.75
CA SER A 213 -22.87 -16.53 30.35
C SER A 213 -22.09 -17.77 30.76
N ALA A 214 -22.39 -18.32 31.93
CA ALA A 214 -21.79 -19.57 32.38
C ALA A 214 -22.06 -20.66 31.34
N PRO A 215 -21.06 -21.48 30.98
CA PRO A 215 -21.27 -22.64 30.11
C PRO A 215 -22.40 -23.51 30.67
N LYS A 216 -23.37 -23.86 29.81
CA LYS A 216 -24.48 -24.75 30.19
C LYS A 216 -24.05 -26.22 30.24
N ASP A 217 -23.02 -26.57 29.48
CA ASP A 217 -22.47 -27.92 29.37
C ASP A 217 -21.15 -28.04 30.14
N GLU A 218 -20.82 -29.26 30.57
CA GLU A 218 -19.55 -29.56 31.25
C GLU A 218 -18.34 -29.30 30.33
N LEU A 219 -17.38 -28.51 30.80
CA LEU A 219 -16.17 -28.19 30.06
C LEU A 219 -15.23 -29.40 30.00
N LYS A 220 -14.83 -29.78 28.79
CA LYS A 220 -13.78 -30.78 28.56
C LYS A 220 -12.42 -30.10 28.67
N PHE A 221 -11.70 -30.36 29.75
CA PHE A 221 -10.36 -29.81 29.93
C PHE A 221 -9.35 -30.55 29.02
N PRO A 222 -8.50 -29.82 28.28
CA PRO A 222 -7.46 -30.44 27.47
C PRO A 222 -6.44 -31.13 28.36
N ALA A 223 -6.02 -32.35 27.99
CA ALA A 223 -5.12 -33.16 28.81
C ALA A 223 -3.65 -32.73 28.70
N SER A 224 -3.30 -31.97 27.65
CA SER A 224 -1.92 -31.52 27.39
C SER A 224 -1.90 -30.24 26.55
N LEU A 225 -0.72 -29.59 26.47
CA LEU A 225 -0.51 -28.42 25.61
C LEU A 225 -0.66 -28.74 24.11
N ALA A 226 -0.30 -29.96 23.70
CA ALA A 226 -0.49 -30.41 22.32
C ALA A 226 -1.98 -30.56 21.96
N ASP A 227 -2.79 -31.05 22.92
CA ASP A 227 -4.24 -31.16 22.77
C ASP A 227 -4.91 -29.79 22.72
N LEU A 228 -4.43 -28.83 23.51
CA LEU A 228 -4.89 -27.43 23.46
C LEU A 228 -4.57 -26.75 22.11
N ASN A 229 -3.43 -27.05 21.50
CA ASN A 229 -3.06 -26.51 20.19
C ASN A 229 -3.86 -27.15 19.05
N ALA A 230 -4.25 -28.42 19.18
CA ALA A 230 -5.09 -29.10 18.21
C ALA A 230 -6.56 -28.68 18.32
N ASN A 231 -7.04 -28.48 19.55
CA ASN A 231 -8.43 -28.15 19.87
C ASN A 231 -8.47 -26.87 20.70
N THR A 232 -8.29 -25.72 20.05
CA THR A 232 -8.34 -24.43 20.72
C THR A 232 -9.75 -24.14 21.23
N PRO A 233 -9.92 -23.75 22.51
CA PRO A 233 -11.24 -23.44 23.06
C PRO A 233 -11.85 -22.24 22.35
N ASP A 234 -13.17 -22.26 22.19
CA ASP A 234 -13.91 -21.15 21.61
C ASP A 234 -13.76 -19.90 22.47
N ILE A 235 -13.25 -18.83 21.87
CA ILE A 235 -13.07 -17.55 22.55
C ILE A 235 -14.47 -16.93 22.72
N PRO A 236 -14.85 -16.49 23.93
CA PRO A 236 -16.16 -15.86 24.15
C PRO A 236 -16.25 -14.59 23.29
N LEU A 237 -17.10 -14.63 22.27
CA LEU A 237 -17.36 -13.50 21.39
C LEU A 237 -18.37 -12.56 22.05
N TYR A 238 -18.07 -11.27 22.03
CA TYR A 238 -19.13 -10.27 22.17
C TYR A 238 -19.96 -10.27 20.87
N PRO A 239 -21.30 -10.23 20.93
CA PRO A 239 -22.12 -10.21 19.73
C PRO A 239 -21.80 -8.97 18.88
N ASN A 240 -21.30 -9.19 17.67
CA ASN A 240 -21.07 -8.13 16.70
C ASN A 240 -22.28 -7.98 15.77
N LEU A 241 -23.29 -7.24 16.23
CA LEU A 241 -24.50 -6.97 15.43
C LEU A 241 -24.23 -6.04 14.24
N GLU A 242 -23.17 -5.23 14.29
CA GLU A 242 -22.77 -4.33 13.20
C GLU A 242 -22.37 -5.11 11.94
N SER A 243 -21.86 -6.34 12.10
CA SER A 243 -21.58 -7.22 10.96
C SER A 243 -22.81 -7.55 10.11
N LEU A 244 -24.01 -7.43 10.67
CA LEU A 244 -25.29 -7.67 9.99
C LEU A 244 -25.94 -6.40 9.44
N ASP A 245 -25.26 -5.25 9.51
CA ASP A 245 -25.79 -4.01 8.94
C ASP A 245 -25.98 -4.16 7.41
N LEU A 246 -27.13 -3.67 6.96
CA LEU A 246 -27.61 -3.67 5.58
C LEU A 246 -27.50 -2.29 4.93
N SER A 247 -26.99 -1.27 5.62
CA SER A 247 -26.81 0.05 5.02
C SER A 247 -25.78 0.00 3.87
N ILE A 248 -26.26 0.08 2.62
CA ILE A 248 -25.44 -0.07 1.41
C ILE A 248 -24.91 1.30 0.96
N ASP A 249 -25.77 2.30 1.03
CA ASP A 249 -25.68 3.46 0.14
C ASP A 249 -24.46 4.35 0.42
N PRO A 250 -24.14 4.75 1.67
CA PRO A 250 -23.06 5.74 1.90
C PRO A 250 -21.66 5.22 1.57
N TYR A 251 -21.41 3.92 1.80
CA TYR A 251 -20.12 3.31 1.52
C TYR A 251 -19.93 3.08 0.03
N LEU A 252 -20.95 2.54 -0.64
CA LEU A 252 -20.89 2.22 -2.06
C LEU A 252 -20.84 3.47 -2.94
N GLU A 253 -21.70 4.45 -2.67
CA GLU A 253 -21.73 5.73 -3.39
C GLU A 253 -20.36 6.39 -3.36
N ARG A 254 -19.79 6.55 -2.16
CA ARG A 254 -18.47 7.17 -2.00
C ARG A 254 -17.34 6.35 -2.64
N THR A 255 -17.39 5.02 -2.58
CA THR A 255 -16.40 4.16 -3.25
C THR A 255 -16.49 4.31 -4.77
N CYS A 256 -17.70 4.42 -5.32
CA CYS A 256 -17.93 4.67 -6.74
C CYS A 256 -17.43 6.07 -7.16
N ASP A 257 -17.68 7.11 -6.37
CA ASP A 257 -17.15 8.46 -6.64
C ASP A 257 -15.61 8.44 -6.68
N MET A 258 -14.97 7.79 -5.72
CA MET A 258 -13.51 7.67 -5.67
C MET A 258 -12.94 6.85 -6.84
N LEU A 259 -13.68 5.86 -7.32
CA LEU A 259 -13.35 5.12 -8.54
C LEU A 259 -13.44 6.01 -9.78
N LEU A 260 -14.50 6.82 -9.89
CA LEU A 260 -14.67 7.78 -10.99
C LEU A 260 -13.53 8.81 -11.01
N ASP A 261 -13.19 9.40 -9.87
CA ASP A 261 -12.06 10.33 -9.73
C ASP A 261 -10.72 9.71 -10.19
N SER A 262 -10.50 8.44 -9.84
CA SER A 262 -9.31 7.69 -10.26
C SER A 262 -9.30 7.41 -11.76
N ILE A 263 -10.46 7.14 -12.36
CA ILE A 263 -10.60 6.99 -13.82
C ILE A 263 -10.33 8.33 -14.53
N GLU A 264 -10.86 9.45 -14.03
CA GLU A 264 -10.59 10.79 -14.58
C GLU A 264 -9.11 11.14 -14.50
N THR A 265 -8.46 10.82 -13.39
CA THR A 265 -7.01 10.96 -13.22
C THR A 265 -6.26 10.11 -14.26
N HIS A 266 -6.74 8.89 -14.54
CA HIS A 266 -6.14 8.03 -15.56
C HIS A 266 -6.26 8.63 -16.96
N TYR A 267 -7.41 9.21 -17.31
CA TYR A 267 -7.61 9.91 -18.56
C TYR A 267 -6.71 11.14 -18.70
N THR A 268 -6.51 11.88 -17.61
CA THR A 268 -5.62 13.04 -17.59
C THR A 268 -4.17 12.63 -17.89
N GLU A 269 -3.68 11.58 -17.24
CA GLU A 269 -2.34 11.01 -17.50
C GLU A 269 -2.20 10.48 -18.94
N LEU A 270 -3.24 9.82 -19.46
CA LEU A 270 -3.27 9.35 -20.84
C LEU A 270 -3.17 10.52 -21.82
N ASN A 271 -3.92 11.60 -21.59
CA ASN A 271 -3.90 12.80 -22.42
C ASN A 271 -2.53 13.48 -22.41
N ASN A 272 -1.87 13.56 -21.25
CA ASN A 272 -0.51 14.07 -21.11
C ASN A 272 0.48 13.26 -21.96
N PHE A 273 0.39 11.93 -21.91
CA PHE A 273 1.24 11.05 -22.70
C PHE A 273 0.97 11.17 -24.21
N GLN A 274 -0.29 11.25 -24.63
CA GLN A 274 -0.63 11.45 -26.04
C GLN A 274 -0.14 12.81 -26.55
N TYR A 275 -0.17 13.85 -25.71
CA TYR A 275 0.39 15.16 -26.04
C TYR A 275 1.91 15.07 -26.28
N PHE A 276 2.63 14.41 -25.37
CA PHE A 276 4.06 14.11 -25.55
C PHE A 276 4.33 13.35 -26.87
N GLN A 277 3.55 12.29 -27.17
CA GLN A 277 3.71 11.51 -28.39
C GLN A 277 3.52 12.35 -29.65
N ARG A 278 2.53 13.26 -29.67
CA ARG A 278 2.33 14.20 -30.79
C ARG A 278 3.48 15.18 -30.95
N GLN A 279 4.05 15.69 -29.85
CA GLN A 279 5.22 16.57 -29.91
C GLN A 279 6.46 15.83 -30.42
N LEU A 280 6.71 14.63 -29.89
CA LEU A 280 7.81 13.77 -30.32
C LEU A 280 7.74 13.49 -31.83
N ALA A 281 6.56 13.10 -32.34
CA ALA A 281 6.37 12.83 -33.76
C ALA A 281 6.66 14.05 -34.65
N ARG A 282 6.28 15.27 -34.21
CA ARG A 282 6.56 16.51 -34.94
C ARG A 282 8.06 16.82 -34.98
N GLU A 283 8.76 16.68 -33.87
CA GLU A 283 10.22 16.89 -33.83
C GLU A 283 10.97 15.82 -34.62
N GLN A 284 10.55 14.55 -34.53
CA GLN A 284 11.10 13.47 -35.36
C GLN A 284 10.89 13.71 -36.85
N ALA A 285 9.74 14.25 -37.26
CA ALA A 285 9.48 14.63 -38.66
C ALA A 285 10.42 15.75 -39.13
N LYS A 286 10.67 16.77 -38.29
CA LYS A 286 11.63 17.85 -38.60
C LYS A 286 13.06 17.32 -38.73
N ILE A 287 13.48 16.45 -37.80
CA ILE A 287 14.81 15.81 -37.83
C ILE A 287 14.95 14.97 -39.10
N THR A 288 13.92 14.17 -39.43
CA THR A 288 13.92 13.32 -40.64
C THR A 288 14.00 14.19 -41.90
N ALA A 289 13.21 15.26 -42.00
CA ALA A 289 13.27 16.18 -43.13
C ALA A 289 14.63 16.87 -43.25
N TRP A 290 15.25 17.27 -42.12
CA TRP A 290 16.60 17.82 -42.10
C TRP A 290 17.65 16.81 -42.59
N LYS A 291 17.59 15.56 -42.10
CA LYS A 291 18.49 14.47 -42.52
C LYS A 291 18.34 14.16 -44.01
N THR A 292 17.12 14.09 -44.52
CA THR A 292 16.86 13.87 -45.96
C THR A 292 17.40 15.03 -46.80
N LYS A 293 17.26 16.28 -46.34
CA LYS A 293 17.83 17.44 -47.04
C LYS A 293 19.35 17.41 -47.03
N ARG A 294 19.97 17.07 -45.90
CA ARG A 294 21.42 16.97 -45.75
C ARG A 294 22.03 15.88 -46.62
N THR A 295 21.41 14.70 -46.65
CA THR A 295 21.87 13.58 -47.49
C THR A 295 21.80 13.91 -48.98
N ALA A 296 20.74 14.59 -49.43
CA ALA A 296 20.65 15.10 -50.81
C ALA A 296 21.70 16.19 -51.14
N GLU A 297 22.03 17.04 -50.18
CA GLU A 297 23.09 18.05 -50.33
C GLU A 297 24.49 17.42 -50.39
N ASN A 298 24.74 16.40 -49.55
CA ASN A 298 25.99 15.64 -49.52
C ASN A 298 26.19 14.82 -50.81
N SER A 299 25.12 14.23 -51.37
CA SER A 299 25.21 13.52 -52.66
C SER A 299 25.55 14.46 -53.82
N THR A 300 24.99 15.68 -53.81
CA THR A 300 25.31 16.72 -54.79
C THR A 300 26.77 17.20 -54.65
N ARG A 301 27.26 17.40 -53.42
CA ARG A 301 28.68 17.76 -53.18
C ARG A 301 29.65 16.66 -53.58
N ALA A 302 29.29 15.39 -53.38
CA ALA A 302 30.10 14.25 -53.81
C ALA A 302 30.28 14.23 -55.35
N GLN A 303 29.24 14.55 -56.12
CA GLN A 303 29.33 14.70 -57.58
C GLN A 303 30.25 15.87 -57.98
N GLN A 304 30.30 16.92 -57.17
CA GLN A 304 31.16 18.09 -57.35
C GLN A 304 32.57 17.92 -56.75
N LYS A 305 32.92 16.73 -56.23
CA LYS A 305 34.20 16.41 -55.56
C LYS A 305 34.53 17.32 -54.35
N LEU A 306 33.51 17.86 -53.69
CA LEU A 306 33.65 18.62 -52.44
C LEU A 306 33.47 17.69 -51.23
N ALA A 307 34.10 18.05 -50.10
CA ALA A 307 33.97 17.29 -48.86
C ALA A 307 32.50 17.32 -48.35
N PRO A 308 31.99 16.19 -47.82
CA PRO A 308 30.63 16.12 -47.26
C PRO A 308 30.52 16.95 -45.98
N LEU A 309 29.32 17.51 -45.76
CA LEU A 309 29.04 18.26 -44.54
C LEU A 309 28.70 17.30 -43.38
N PRO A 310 29.01 17.69 -42.12
CA PRO A 310 28.78 16.83 -40.97
C PRO A 310 27.30 16.49 -40.79
N GLU A 311 27.03 15.22 -40.51
CA GLU A 311 25.67 14.71 -40.35
C GLU A 311 25.13 14.83 -38.91
N ASP A 312 25.96 15.24 -37.94
CA ASP A 312 25.63 15.27 -36.51
C ASP A 312 25.08 16.62 -36.00
N GLU A 313 25.06 17.66 -36.85
CA GLU A 313 24.62 19.00 -36.43
C GLU A 313 23.16 19.06 -35.92
N TRP A 314 22.32 18.10 -36.32
CA TRP A 314 20.92 18.05 -35.89
C TRP A 314 20.76 17.84 -34.38
N GLU A 315 21.69 17.16 -33.71
CA GLU A 315 21.61 16.92 -32.25
C GLU A 315 21.73 18.23 -31.45
N ARG A 316 22.47 19.21 -31.99
CA ARG A 316 22.56 20.55 -31.39
C ARG A 316 21.36 21.43 -31.77
N LEU A 317 20.78 21.20 -32.94
CA LEU A 317 19.71 22.03 -33.52
C LEU A 317 18.32 21.65 -32.99
N PHE A 318 18.07 20.37 -32.73
CA PHE A 318 16.77 19.87 -32.30
C PHE A 318 16.85 19.29 -30.89
N LYS A 319 16.00 19.81 -29.98
CA LYS A 319 15.85 19.25 -28.63
C LYS A 319 14.60 18.39 -28.59
N LEU A 320 14.76 17.09 -28.34
CA LEU A 320 13.62 16.19 -28.19
C LEU A 320 12.87 16.49 -26.88
N PRO A 321 11.52 16.43 -26.89
CA PRO A 321 10.73 16.51 -25.67
C PRO A 321 11.13 15.40 -24.68
N VAL A 322 11.07 15.69 -23.38
CA VAL A 322 11.31 14.71 -22.32
C VAL A 322 10.04 13.89 -22.09
N GLU A 323 10.17 12.57 -21.99
CA GLU A 323 9.05 11.68 -21.70
C GLU A 323 8.54 11.91 -20.26
N PRO A 324 7.22 12.08 -20.06
CA PRO A 324 6.64 12.14 -18.71
C PRO A 324 6.78 10.79 -18.01
N SER A 325 7.06 10.81 -16.70
CA SER A 325 7.17 9.59 -15.90
C SER A 325 5.86 8.80 -15.93
N ARG A 326 5.94 7.50 -16.20
CA ARG A 326 4.78 6.58 -16.24
C ARG A 326 4.39 6.04 -14.86
N LEU A 327 5.12 6.41 -13.80
CA LEU A 327 4.92 5.90 -12.45
C LEU A 327 3.50 6.22 -11.92
N GLU A 328 3.11 7.49 -11.97
CA GLU A 328 1.79 7.94 -11.46
C GLU A 328 0.64 7.23 -12.19
N GLY A 329 0.71 7.14 -13.52
CA GLY A 329 -0.28 6.41 -14.30
C GLY A 329 -0.36 4.92 -13.93
N MET A 330 0.75 4.29 -13.58
CA MET A 330 0.78 2.89 -13.13
C MET A 330 0.21 2.71 -11.72
N LEU A 331 0.53 3.60 -10.79
CA LEU A 331 -0.03 3.58 -9.43
C LEU A 331 -1.54 3.82 -9.46
N ASN A 332 -1.98 4.79 -10.25
CA ASN A 332 -3.40 5.07 -10.42
C ASN A 332 -4.15 3.88 -11.05
N ALA A 333 -3.57 3.20 -12.05
CA ALA A 333 -4.16 1.96 -12.59
C ALA A 333 -4.30 0.86 -11.52
N LYS A 334 -3.34 0.76 -10.59
CA LYS A 334 -3.45 -0.16 -9.46
C LYS A 334 -4.52 0.28 -8.45
N GLN A 335 -4.69 1.59 -8.24
CA GLN A 335 -5.74 2.15 -7.39
C GLN A 335 -7.15 1.88 -7.97
N VAL A 336 -7.32 1.96 -9.30
CA VAL A 336 -8.56 1.55 -9.98
C VAL A 336 -8.88 0.06 -9.70
N ASP A 337 -7.91 -0.86 -9.89
CA ASP A 337 -8.07 -2.29 -9.58
C ASP A 337 -8.44 -2.52 -8.11
N GLN A 338 -7.87 -1.72 -7.18
CA GLN A 338 -8.19 -1.79 -5.76
C GLN A 338 -9.66 -1.42 -5.48
N TYR A 339 -10.15 -0.31 -6.04
CA TYR A 339 -11.55 0.09 -5.87
C TYR A 339 -12.51 -0.91 -6.52
N SER A 340 -12.21 -1.42 -7.71
CA SER A 340 -13.04 -2.46 -8.36
C SER A 340 -13.18 -3.70 -7.48
N ARG A 341 -12.09 -4.20 -6.90
CA ARG A 341 -12.14 -5.35 -5.97
C ARG A 341 -12.90 -5.06 -4.69
N GLN A 342 -12.88 -3.82 -4.21
CA GLN A 342 -13.65 -3.42 -3.04
C GLN A 342 -15.15 -3.42 -3.33
N VAL A 343 -15.57 -2.88 -4.48
CA VAL A 343 -16.96 -2.91 -4.94
C VAL A 343 -17.44 -4.36 -5.08
N ASP A 344 -16.64 -5.23 -5.71
CA ASP A 344 -16.96 -6.65 -5.86
C ASP A 344 -17.13 -7.34 -4.49
N GLY A 345 -16.16 -7.15 -3.59
CA GLY A 345 -16.19 -7.75 -2.26
C GLY A 345 -17.34 -7.24 -1.37
N PHE A 346 -17.66 -5.94 -1.47
CA PHE A 346 -18.78 -5.32 -0.76
C PHE A 346 -20.12 -5.85 -1.27
N THR A 347 -20.30 -5.92 -2.59
CA THR A 347 -21.51 -6.45 -3.23
C THR A 347 -21.74 -7.92 -2.86
N ALA A 348 -20.68 -8.74 -2.87
CA ALA A 348 -20.77 -10.15 -2.46
C ALA A 348 -21.20 -10.32 -1.00
N SER A 349 -20.63 -9.51 -0.10
CA SER A 349 -20.98 -9.51 1.33
C SER A 349 -22.44 -9.11 1.54
N ILE A 350 -22.88 -8.00 0.98
CA ILE A 350 -24.24 -7.49 1.16
C ILE A 350 -25.29 -8.39 0.54
N THR A 351 -25.03 -8.92 -0.66
CA THR A 351 -25.96 -9.89 -1.29
C THR A 351 -26.18 -11.10 -0.38
N SER A 352 -25.12 -11.57 0.28
CA SER A 352 -25.20 -12.66 1.25
C SER A 352 -26.01 -12.28 2.49
N LYS A 353 -25.80 -11.08 3.04
CA LYS A 353 -26.59 -10.55 4.18
C LYS A 353 -28.08 -10.41 3.83
N MET A 354 -28.39 -9.84 2.66
CA MET A 354 -29.76 -9.69 2.17
C MET A 354 -30.46 -11.04 1.99
N PHE A 355 -29.76 -12.02 1.43
CA PHE A 355 -30.30 -13.36 1.27
C PHE A 355 -30.59 -14.02 2.63
N ALA A 356 -29.67 -13.90 3.59
CA ALA A 356 -29.86 -14.42 4.95
C ALA A 356 -31.09 -13.78 5.63
N VAL A 357 -31.28 -12.47 5.48
CA VAL A 357 -32.45 -11.76 6.02
C VAL A 357 -33.74 -12.22 5.34
N LYS A 358 -33.74 -12.33 4.00
CA LYS A 358 -34.89 -12.80 3.23
C LYS A 358 -35.32 -14.22 3.62
N SER A 359 -34.37 -15.13 3.81
CA SER A 359 -34.67 -16.55 4.06
C SER A 359 -35.02 -16.87 5.52
N ASN A 360 -34.44 -16.16 6.50
CA ASN A 360 -34.54 -16.56 7.90
C ASN A 360 -35.23 -15.55 8.82
N LEU A 361 -35.29 -14.26 8.45
CA LEU A 361 -35.76 -13.18 9.36
C LEU A 361 -37.06 -12.53 8.89
N LEU A 362 -37.41 -12.64 7.62
CA LEU A 362 -38.76 -12.34 7.16
C LEU A 362 -39.61 -13.62 7.34
N PRO A 363 -40.77 -13.55 8.02
CA PRO A 363 -41.69 -14.68 8.00
C PRO A 363 -41.99 -15.01 6.53
N GLU A 364 -41.89 -16.29 6.16
CA GLU A 364 -42.39 -16.74 4.86
C GLU A 364 -43.83 -16.25 4.75
N SER A 365 -44.06 -15.25 3.90
CA SER A 365 -45.41 -14.87 3.54
C SER A 365 -45.96 -16.02 2.71
N SER A 366 -46.64 -16.95 3.40
CA SER A 366 -47.57 -17.91 2.83
C SER A 366 -48.63 -17.22 1.98
#